data_AF-A0AAU1KVG6-F1
#
_entry.id   AF-A0AAU1KVG6-F1
#
_cell.length_a   1.000
_cell.length_b   1.000
_cell.length_c   1.000
_cell.angle_alpha   90.00
_cell.angle_beta   90.00
_cell.angle_gamma   90.00
#
_symmetry.space_group_name_H-M   'P 1'
#
loop_
_entity.id
_entity.type
_entity.pdbx_description
1 polymer ?
#
loop_
_entity_poly.entity_id
_entity_poly.type
_entity_poly.pdbx_seq_one_letter_code
_entity_poly.pdbx_strand_id
1 'polypeptide(L)'
;MGRGDLTNAEWVRLELHLPAAGLRGGRWCDHRQVVNGILLRVRTGIPWRDLPERYGSWKTVYERHRRWSADGTWDRIRRAVQADTDLAGRLDWSMVGVDSTTCRAHQHAAGARKTAPRVPKGRTTPRNHRPDEGLGRSRGGLTCKIHLAGEGGCRPLALLITPGQWGDAPQFTEVLARIRVARPGGGHPRTRPDHVSGDKAYSSRRNRSHLRRRQIKHTIPEPKDQRANRRRRRSMGGRPTGFDSELYKRRNEVERTINRLKHHRAVATRYDKRAYVFHGTITTAAIRLWLRE
;
A
#
# COMPACT_ATOMS: atom_id res chain seq x y z
N MET A 1 8.71 20.07 18.70
CA MET A 1 8.16 18.97 17.87
C MET A 1 6.66 18.90 18.06
N GLY A 2 5.89 18.79 16.98
CA GLY A 2 4.45 18.63 17.03
C GLY A 2 4.03 17.17 17.30
N ARG A 3 2.83 16.97 17.83
CA ARG A 3 2.26 15.63 18.03
C ARG A 3 2.20 14.85 16.71
N GLY A 4 2.91 13.73 16.65
CA GLY A 4 2.95 12.84 15.49
C GLY A 4 4.02 13.17 14.45
N ASP A 5 4.92 14.11 14.73
CA ASP A 5 6.15 14.32 13.95
C ASP A 5 7.07 13.08 14.05
N LEU A 6 8.03 13.01 13.12
CA LEU A 6 9.11 12.02 13.16
C LEU A 6 10.05 12.32 14.35
N THR A 7 10.31 11.29 15.17
CA THR A 7 11.40 11.32 16.14
C THR A 7 12.74 11.45 15.42
N ASN A 8 13.82 11.81 16.14
CA ASN A 8 15.15 11.88 15.54
C ASN A 8 15.56 10.51 14.94
N ALA A 9 15.31 9.40 15.66
CA ALA A 9 15.63 8.07 15.17
C ALA A 9 14.82 7.63 13.94
N GLU A 10 13.54 8.03 13.86
CA GLU A 10 12.74 7.82 12.64
C GLU A 10 13.22 8.71 11.50
N TRP A 11 13.65 9.95 11.80
CA TRP A 11 14.17 10.88 10.81
C TRP A 11 15.47 10.38 10.19
N VAL A 12 16.46 9.95 10.98
CA VAL A 12 17.73 9.43 10.49
C VAL A 12 17.51 8.27 9.51
N ARG A 13 16.61 7.33 9.82
CA ARG A 13 16.28 6.21 8.92
C ARG A 13 15.60 6.66 7.63
N LEU A 14 14.81 7.73 7.67
CA LEU A 14 14.11 8.24 6.48
C LEU A 14 15.02 9.08 5.59
N GLU A 15 15.85 9.93 6.19
CA GLU A 15 16.66 10.95 5.52
C GLU A 15 17.62 10.36 4.49
N LEU A 16 18.20 9.19 4.78
CA LEU A 16 19.11 8.45 3.90
C LEU A 16 18.51 8.16 2.52
N HIS A 17 17.18 8.10 2.42
CA HIS A 17 16.45 7.73 1.20
C HIS A 17 15.81 8.92 0.49
N LEU A 18 15.96 10.12 1.04
CA LEU A 18 15.40 11.32 0.43
C LEU A 18 16.23 11.73 -0.79
N PRO A 19 15.58 12.25 -1.86
CA PRO A 19 16.32 12.82 -2.97
C PRO A 19 17.25 13.92 -2.49
N ALA A 20 18.51 13.91 -2.95
CA ALA A 20 19.41 15.02 -2.72
C ALA A 20 18.78 16.33 -3.20
N ALA A 21 19.06 17.43 -2.49
CA ALA A 21 18.64 18.76 -2.92
C ALA A 21 19.22 19.03 -4.33
N GLY A 22 18.36 18.99 -5.35
CA GLY A 22 18.81 19.05 -6.73
C GLY A 22 19.50 20.38 -7.08
N LEU A 23 20.54 20.34 -7.91
CA LEU A 23 21.06 21.53 -8.58
C LEU A 23 20.14 21.96 -9.73
N ARG A 24 20.06 23.30 -9.88
CA ARG A 24 19.23 24.16 -10.76
C ARG A 24 17.72 24.18 -10.44
N GLY A 25 17.27 25.32 -9.90
CA GLY A 25 15.85 25.68 -9.70
C GLY A 25 15.41 25.95 -8.25
N GLY A 26 16.36 25.99 -7.30
CA GLY A 26 16.11 26.38 -5.91
C GLY A 26 16.42 25.28 -4.90
N ARG A 27 17.02 25.66 -3.77
CA ARG A 27 17.25 24.78 -2.61
C ARG A 27 15.89 24.28 -2.12
N TRP A 28 15.77 22.98 -1.91
CA TRP A 28 14.55 22.39 -1.37
C TRP A 28 14.31 22.99 0.02
N CYS A 29 13.07 23.42 0.34
CA CYS A 29 12.71 23.69 1.73
C CYS A 29 13.03 22.46 2.58
N ASP A 30 13.34 22.68 3.86
CA ASP A 30 13.75 21.64 4.80
C ASP A 30 12.86 20.40 4.66
N HIS A 31 13.49 19.27 4.33
CA HIS A 31 12.77 18.03 4.13
C HIS A 31 12.04 17.61 5.39
N ARG A 32 12.63 17.79 6.58
CA ARG A 32 12.01 17.35 7.82
C ARG A 32 10.74 18.11 8.10
N GLN A 33 10.80 19.44 8.02
CA GLN A 33 9.64 20.31 8.15
C GLN A 33 8.52 19.92 7.18
N VAL A 34 8.81 19.80 5.89
CA VAL A 34 7.80 19.50 4.86
C VAL A 34 7.21 18.10 5.04
N VAL A 35 8.05 17.09 5.27
CA VAL A 35 7.61 15.70 5.46
C VAL A 35 6.73 15.58 6.71
N ASN A 36 7.07 16.24 7.81
CA ASN A 36 6.22 16.27 9.00
C ASN A 36 4.86 16.93 8.72
N GLY A 37 4.81 17.99 7.92
CA GLY A 37 3.53 18.59 7.47
C GLY A 37 2.67 17.60 6.68
N ILE A 38 3.28 16.83 5.78
CA ILE A 38 2.59 15.77 5.02
C ILE A 38 2.08 14.68 5.97
N LEU A 39 2.91 14.20 6.90
CA LEU A 39 2.55 13.18 7.87
C LEU A 39 1.41 13.64 8.78
N LEU A 40 1.42 14.91 9.21
CA LEU A 40 0.30 15.49 9.95
C LEU A 40 -0.98 15.40 9.14
N ARG A 41 -0.97 15.90 7.90
CA ARG A 41 -2.16 15.86 7.01
C ARG A 41 -2.65 14.44 6.82
N VAL A 42 -1.76 13.48 6.56
CA VAL A 42 -2.12 12.07 6.35
C VAL A 42 -2.77 11.48 7.61
N ARG A 43 -2.21 11.77 8.78
CA ARG A 43 -2.72 11.30 10.07
C ARG A 43 -4.10 11.89 10.41
N THR A 44 -4.28 13.20 10.25
CA THR A 44 -5.48 13.92 10.74
C THR A 44 -6.58 14.07 9.70
N GLY A 45 -6.25 14.04 8.40
CA GLY A 45 -7.18 14.28 7.32
C GLY A 45 -7.57 15.76 7.15
N ILE A 46 -6.87 16.69 7.78
CA ILE A 46 -7.16 18.13 7.64
C ILE A 46 -7.01 18.59 6.18
N PRO A 47 -7.78 19.61 5.76
CA PRO A 47 -7.53 20.30 4.50
C PRO A 47 -6.09 20.81 4.45
N TRP A 48 -5.47 20.76 3.26
CA TRP A 48 -4.10 21.22 3.09
C TRP A 48 -3.91 22.68 3.52
N ARG A 49 -4.91 23.53 3.28
CA ARG A 49 -4.89 24.97 3.62
C ARG A 49 -4.86 25.24 5.13
N ASP A 50 -5.28 24.26 5.93
CA ASP A 50 -5.36 24.38 7.39
C ASP A 50 -4.11 23.78 8.06
N LEU A 51 -3.06 23.51 7.28
CA LEU A 51 -1.79 23.06 7.82
C LEU A 51 -1.19 24.15 8.72
N PRO A 52 -0.74 23.79 9.95
CA PRO A 52 -0.09 24.74 10.83
C PRO A 52 1.17 25.36 10.20
N GLU A 53 1.36 26.65 10.42
CA GLU A 53 2.44 27.45 9.82
C GLU A 53 3.85 26.93 10.12
N ARG A 54 4.03 26.21 11.24
CA ARG A 54 5.31 25.57 11.61
C ARG A 54 5.84 24.60 10.55
N TYR A 55 5.00 24.09 9.64
CA TYR A 55 5.42 23.22 8.54
C TYR A 55 5.73 23.99 7.25
N GLY A 56 5.75 25.32 7.31
CA GLY A 56 5.91 26.20 6.17
C GLY A 56 4.63 26.37 5.36
N SER A 57 4.77 26.93 4.16
CA SER A 57 3.63 27.18 3.28
C SER A 57 2.91 25.88 2.89
N TRP A 58 1.59 25.83 3.11
CA TRP A 58 0.78 24.67 2.70
C TRP A 58 0.92 24.34 1.22
N LYS A 59 1.16 25.34 0.36
CA LYS A 59 1.37 25.16 -1.09
C LYS A 59 2.61 24.30 -1.32
N THR A 60 3.71 24.62 -0.65
CA THR A 60 4.97 23.86 -0.72
C THR A 60 4.78 22.42 -0.23
N VAL A 61 4.09 22.23 0.90
CA VAL A 61 3.83 20.90 1.46
C VAL A 61 2.99 20.05 0.50
N TYR A 62 1.90 20.61 -0.03
CA TYR A 62 1.03 19.94 -0.99
C TYR A 62 1.75 19.64 -2.30
N GLU A 63 2.48 20.59 -2.89
CA GLU A 63 3.20 20.37 -4.14
C GLU A 63 4.29 19.31 -4.00
N ARG A 64 4.98 19.28 -2.86
CA ARG A 64 5.94 18.23 -2.54
C ARG A 64 5.25 16.86 -2.52
N HIS A 65 4.16 16.72 -1.77
CA HIS A 65 3.40 15.48 -1.70
C HIS A 65 2.92 15.05 -3.09
N ARG A 66 2.31 15.96 -3.86
CA ARG A 66 1.80 15.70 -5.20
C ARG A 66 2.91 15.26 -6.16
N ARG A 67 4.05 15.96 -6.19
CA ARG A 67 5.17 15.66 -7.10
C ARG A 67 5.77 14.29 -6.79
N TRP A 68 6.06 14.02 -5.51
CA TRP A 68 6.61 12.74 -5.06
C TRP A 68 5.64 11.57 -5.23
N SER A 69 4.34 11.85 -5.18
CA SER A 69 3.29 10.88 -5.54
C SER A 69 3.28 10.58 -7.04
N ALA A 70 3.54 11.59 -7.88
CA ALA A 70 3.46 11.46 -9.33
C ALA A 70 4.67 10.73 -9.94
N ASP A 71 5.88 11.09 -9.50
CA ASP A 71 7.14 10.54 -10.00
C ASP A 71 7.57 9.23 -9.31
N GLY A 72 6.83 8.81 -8.28
CA GLY A 72 7.05 7.60 -7.50
C GLY A 72 8.18 7.72 -6.47
N THR A 73 8.56 8.93 -6.06
CA THR A 73 9.53 9.13 -4.98
C THR A 73 9.10 8.46 -3.68
N TRP A 74 7.81 8.57 -3.31
CA TRP A 74 7.30 7.87 -2.13
C TRP A 74 7.45 6.35 -2.21
N ASP A 75 7.23 5.75 -3.38
CA ASP A 75 7.41 4.32 -3.57
C ASP A 75 8.88 3.90 -3.46
N ARG A 76 9.81 4.72 -3.97
CA ARG A 76 11.25 4.46 -3.83
C ARG A 76 11.65 4.50 -2.37
N ILE A 77 11.24 5.54 -1.64
CA ILE A 77 11.49 5.67 -0.19
C ILE A 77 10.92 4.46 0.56
N ARG A 78 9.65 4.10 0.33
CA ARG A 78 9.03 2.93 0.98
C ARG A 78 9.81 1.64 0.73
N ARG A 79 10.21 1.39 -0.52
CA ARG A 79 10.97 0.19 -0.88
C ARG A 79 12.36 0.17 -0.25
N ALA A 80 12.99 1.34 -0.10
CA ALA A 80 14.30 1.44 0.52
C ALA A 80 14.23 1.17 2.04
N VAL A 81 13.27 1.78 2.74
CA VAL A 81 13.03 1.48 4.18
C VAL A 81 12.69 -0.01 4.39
N GLN A 82 11.94 -0.62 3.47
CA GLN A 82 11.69 -2.08 3.50
C GLN A 82 12.98 -2.88 3.32
N ALA A 83 13.87 -2.48 2.41
CA ALA A 83 15.14 -3.13 2.17
C ALA A 83 16.08 -3.05 3.38
N ASP A 84 16.12 -1.90 4.07
CA ASP A 84 16.89 -1.74 5.32
C ASP A 84 16.34 -2.64 6.42
N THR A 85 15.02 -2.76 6.52
CA THR A 85 14.37 -3.64 7.51
C THR A 85 14.66 -5.12 7.23
N ASP A 86 14.67 -5.51 5.95
CA ASP A 86 15.04 -6.86 5.50
C ASP A 86 16.53 -7.15 5.79
N LEU A 87 17.41 -6.20 5.47
CA LEU A 87 18.85 -6.32 5.76
C LEU A 87 19.12 -6.47 7.26
N ALA A 88 18.35 -5.78 8.11
CA ALA A 88 18.43 -5.90 9.56
C ALA A 88 17.77 -7.19 10.10
N GLY A 89 17.24 -8.07 9.25
CA GLY A 89 16.58 -9.32 9.66
C GLY A 89 15.22 -9.13 10.35
N ARG A 90 14.61 -7.95 10.24
CA ARG A 90 13.36 -7.58 10.94
C ARG A 90 12.10 -7.67 10.08
N LEU A 91 12.24 -8.06 8.82
CA LEU A 91 11.12 -8.28 7.91
C LEU A 91 10.70 -9.75 7.98
N ASP A 92 9.47 -10.01 8.45
CA ASP A 92 8.96 -11.38 8.53
C ASP A 92 8.44 -11.86 7.16
N TRP A 93 9.17 -12.78 6.54
CA TRP A 93 8.77 -13.44 5.30
C TRP A 93 8.02 -14.77 5.51
N SER A 94 8.01 -15.28 6.74
CA SER A 94 7.46 -16.59 7.07
C SER A 94 5.98 -16.68 6.72
N MET A 95 5.26 -15.56 6.82
CA MET A 95 3.89 -15.45 6.37
C MET A 95 3.56 -14.03 5.93
N VAL A 96 2.94 -13.91 4.76
CA VAL A 96 2.38 -12.66 4.24
C VAL A 96 0.87 -12.82 4.06
N GLY A 97 0.09 -11.99 4.75
CA GLY A 97 -1.35 -11.96 4.58
C GLY A 97 -1.76 -11.03 3.44
N VAL A 98 -2.69 -11.47 2.59
CA VAL A 98 -3.31 -10.63 1.55
C VAL A 98 -4.76 -10.38 1.92
N ASP A 99 -5.11 -9.10 1.99
CA ASP A 99 -6.48 -8.68 2.20
C ASP A 99 -6.73 -7.32 1.54
N SER A 100 -7.99 -6.91 1.51
CA SER A 100 -8.40 -5.63 0.99
C SER A 100 -9.25 -4.87 2.00
N THR A 101 -9.32 -3.55 1.83
CA THR A 101 -10.21 -2.73 2.62
C THR A 101 -10.83 -1.63 1.79
N THR A 102 -12.12 -1.37 2.01
CA THR A 102 -12.84 -0.29 1.34
C THR A 102 -12.62 1.02 2.10
N CYS A 103 -12.33 2.09 1.35
CA CYS A 103 -12.26 3.45 1.85
C CYS A 103 -13.36 4.28 1.20
N ARG A 104 -14.15 4.99 2.01
CA ARG A 104 -15.14 5.95 1.50
C ARG A 104 -14.41 7.11 0.84
N ALA A 105 -14.94 7.57 -0.28
CA ALA A 105 -14.47 8.79 -0.91
C ALA A 105 -15.38 9.94 -0.49
N HIS A 106 -14.81 11.00 0.08
CA HIS A 106 -15.53 12.23 0.33
C HIS A 106 -16.03 12.82 -1.00
N GLN A 107 -17.12 13.58 -1.01
CA GLN A 107 -17.63 14.23 -2.24
C GLN A 107 -16.55 15.09 -2.93
N HIS A 108 -15.63 15.68 -2.15
CA HIS A 108 -14.50 16.46 -2.65
C HIS A 108 -13.43 15.64 -3.37
N ALA A 109 -13.44 14.30 -3.24
CA ALA A 109 -12.56 13.41 -3.99
C ALA A 109 -13.08 13.10 -5.40
N ALA A 110 -14.31 13.51 -5.73
CA ALA A 110 -14.87 13.36 -7.07
C ALA A 110 -14.47 14.53 -8.01
N GLY A 111 -14.82 14.41 -9.30
CA GLY A 111 -14.66 15.49 -10.27
C GLY A 111 -13.21 15.82 -10.61
N ALA A 112 -12.33 14.82 -10.62
CA ALA A 112 -10.98 14.99 -11.14
C ALA A 112 -11.03 15.40 -12.62
N ARG A 113 -10.17 16.34 -13.03
CA ARG A 113 -9.96 16.63 -14.45
C ARG A 113 -9.52 15.36 -15.17
N LYS A 114 -10.18 15.05 -16.29
CA LYS A 114 -9.89 13.88 -17.14
C LYS A 114 -8.52 13.96 -17.83
N THR A 115 -7.92 15.16 -17.92
CA THR A 115 -6.58 15.35 -18.46
C THR A 115 -5.52 14.66 -17.59
N ALA A 116 -4.58 13.98 -18.26
CA ALA A 116 -3.40 13.43 -17.61
C ALA A 116 -2.62 14.54 -16.89
N PRO A 117 -2.16 14.32 -15.65
CA PRO A 117 -1.51 15.35 -14.86
C PRO A 117 -0.06 15.51 -15.36
N ARG A 118 0.39 16.76 -15.48
CA ARG A 118 1.77 17.06 -15.91
C ARG A 118 2.77 16.51 -14.90
N VAL A 119 3.69 15.69 -15.40
CA VAL A 119 4.85 15.12 -14.69
C VAL A 119 6.11 15.94 -15.08
N PRO A 120 7.22 15.89 -14.31
CA PRO A 120 8.50 16.47 -14.74
C PRO A 120 8.97 15.86 -16.08
N LYS A 121 9.84 16.56 -16.82
CA LYS A 121 10.32 16.18 -18.17
C LYS A 121 10.64 14.68 -18.26
N GLY A 122 10.10 14.01 -19.29
CA GLY A 122 10.35 12.60 -19.60
C GLY A 122 9.18 11.64 -19.31
N ARG A 123 8.04 12.10 -18.78
CA ARG A 123 6.84 11.28 -18.60
C ARG A 123 5.56 12.04 -18.93
N THR A 124 4.61 11.37 -19.57
CA THR A 124 3.26 11.89 -19.86
C THR A 124 2.23 11.47 -18.82
N THR A 125 2.48 10.39 -18.06
CA THR A 125 1.58 9.86 -17.03
C THR A 125 2.31 9.50 -15.71
N PRO A 126 1.72 9.76 -14.53
CA PRO A 126 2.27 9.33 -13.25
C PRO A 126 2.35 7.81 -13.10
N ARG A 127 3.31 7.31 -12.28
CA ARG A 127 3.54 5.86 -12.10
C ARG A 127 2.32 5.07 -11.64
N ASN A 128 1.50 5.67 -10.78
CA ASN A 128 0.32 5.03 -10.18
C ASN A 128 -0.98 5.74 -10.60
N HIS A 129 -0.95 6.44 -11.73
CA HIS A 129 -2.16 7.02 -12.29
C HIS A 129 -3.10 5.91 -12.77
N ARG A 130 -4.39 6.08 -12.49
CA ARG A 130 -5.43 5.24 -13.07
C ARG A 130 -6.43 6.13 -13.82
N PRO A 131 -6.86 5.75 -15.03
CA PRO A 131 -7.88 6.51 -15.76
C PRO A 131 -9.21 6.62 -15.00
N ASP A 132 -9.57 5.58 -14.24
CA ASP A 132 -10.74 5.53 -13.37
C ASP A 132 -10.55 6.28 -12.03
N GLU A 133 -9.37 6.86 -11.82
CA GLU A 133 -8.91 7.48 -10.58
C GLU A 133 -9.07 6.58 -9.35
N GLY A 134 -9.23 5.26 -9.53
CA GLY A 134 -9.49 4.31 -8.46
C GLY A 134 -10.79 4.55 -7.71
N LEU A 135 -11.79 5.20 -8.31
CA LEU A 135 -13.08 5.49 -7.70
C LEU A 135 -14.20 4.73 -8.40
N GLY A 136 -15.18 4.28 -7.63
CA GLY A 136 -16.42 3.76 -8.20
C GLY A 136 -17.54 3.60 -7.18
N ARG A 137 -18.75 3.36 -7.69
CA ARG A 137 -19.97 3.26 -6.88
C ARG A 137 -20.12 1.85 -6.31
N SER A 138 -20.24 1.76 -4.99
CA SER A 138 -20.65 0.55 -4.29
C SER A 138 -21.92 0.81 -3.49
N ARG A 139 -22.42 -0.19 -2.76
CA ARG A 139 -23.55 -0.03 -1.83
C ARG A 139 -23.33 1.07 -0.78
N GLY A 140 -22.07 1.38 -0.46
CA GLY A 140 -21.69 2.45 0.48
C GLY A 140 -21.47 3.83 -0.16
N GLY A 141 -21.87 4.03 -1.42
CA GLY A 141 -21.65 5.26 -2.17
C GLY A 141 -20.34 5.25 -2.97
N LEU A 142 -19.76 6.43 -3.17
CA LEU A 142 -18.49 6.56 -3.88
C LEU A 142 -17.33 6.03 -3.02
N THR A 143 -16.63 5.03 -3.53
CA THR A 143 -15.64 4.27 -2.74
C THR A 143 -14.44 3.87 -3.59
N CYS A 144 -13.34 3.58 -2.91
CA CYS A 144 -12.17 2.93 -3.46
C CYS A 144 -11.79 1.74 -2.57
N LYS A 145 -10.97 0.84 -3.09
CA LYS A 145 -10.40 -0.28 -2.34
C LYS A 145 -8.89 -0.17 -2.31
N ILE A 146 -8.33 -0.47 -1.14
CA ILE A 146 -6.89 -0.67 -0.94
C ILE A 146 -6.70 -2.18 -0.77
N HIS A 147 -6.05 -2.81 -1.74
CA HIS A 147 -5.58 -4.18 -1.66
C HIS A 147 -4.13 -4.15 -1.19
N LEU A 148 -3.77 -4.98 -0.21
CA LEU A 148 -2.43 -4.98 0.33
C LEU A 148 -1.93 -6.38 0.68
N ALA A 149 -0.61 -6.50 0.70
CA ALA A 149 0.08 -7.60 1.35
C ALA A 149 0.72 -7.06 2.64
N GLY A 150 0.44 -7.67 3.79
CA GLY A 150 1.03 -7.33 5.08
C GLY A 150 1.98 -8.41 5.56
N GLU A 151 3.10 -8.03 6.15
CA GLU A 151 4.02 -8.96 6.85
C GLU A 151 3.69 -9.08 8.34
N GLY A 152 4.32 -10.06 9.03
CA GLY A 152 3.97 -10.41 10.41
C GLY A 152 4.13 -9.29 11.45
N GLY A 153 5.03 -8.33 11.22
CA GLY A 153 5.17 -7.09 12.00
C GLY A 153 4.02 -6.07 11.79
N CYS A 154 2.96 -6.46 11.09
CA CYS A 154 1.79 -5.66 10.77
C CYS A 154 2.13 -4.41 9.92
N ARG A 155 3.07 -4.53 8.97
CA ARG A 155 3.46 -3.45 8.05
C ARG A 155 3.13 -3.82 6.59
N PRO A 156 2.69 -2.84 5.76
CA PRO A 156 2.33 -3.13 4.37
C PRO A 156 3.57 -3.35 3.50
N LEU A 157 3.67 -4.53 2.89
CA LEU A 157 4.72 -4.92 1.96
C LEU A 157 4.41 -4.45 0.52
N ALA A 158 3.15 -4.57 0.10
CA ALA A 158 2.66 -4.15 -1.21
C ALA A 158 1.30 -3.44 -1.11
N LEU A 159 1.02 -2.52 -2.02
CA LEU A 159 -0.19 -1.70 -2.05
C LEU A 159 -0.74 -1.63 -3.49
N LEU A 160 -2.05 -1.70 -3.62
CA LEU A 160 -2.78 -1.54 -4.88
C LEU A 160 -4.12 -0.86 -4.61
N ILE A 161 -4.51 0.09 -5.47
CA ILE A 161 -5.78 0.80 -5.37
C ILE A 161 -6.64 0.44 -6.57
N THR A 162 -7.91 0.15 -6.32
CA THR A 162 -8.93 -0.06 -7.35
C THR A 162 -10.21 0.70 -7.01
N PRO A 163 -11.12 0.89 -7.99
CA PRO A 163 -12.49 1.29 -7.72
C PRO A 163 -13.19 0.35 -6.72
N GLY A 164 -14.14 0.88 -5.95
CA GLY A 164 -14.76 0.15 -4.83
C GLY A 164 -15.63 -1.05 -5.23
N GLN A 165 -16.17 -1.05 -6.45
CA GLN A 165 -16.99 -2.14 -7.01
C GLN A 165 -16.17 -3.32 -7.55
N TRP A 166 -14.85 -3.17 -7.67
CA TRP A 166 -14.00 -4.25 -8.16
C TRP A 166 -13.91 -5.37 -7.12
N GLY A 167 -14.02 -6.61 -7.58
CA GLY A 167 -13.85 -7.79 -6.73
C GLY A 167 -12.40 -8.00 -6.31
N ASP A 168 -12.20 -8.68 -5.18
CA ASP A 168 -10.88 -8.83 -4.57
C ASP A 168 -10.08 -9.97 -5.21
N ALA A 169 -10.76 -11.08 -5.53
CA ALA A 169 -10.13 -12.28 -6.08
C ALA A 169 -9.20 -12.03 -7.29
N PRO A 170 -9.58 -11.19 -8.29
CA PRO A 170 -8.71 -10.89 -9.43
C PRO A 170 -7.47 -10.04 -9.08
N GLN A 171 -7.50 -9.30 -7.98
CA GLN A 171 -6.40 -8.40 -7.57
C GLN A 171 -5.31 -9.11 -6.78
N PHE A 172 -5.57 -10.33 -6.31
CA PHE A 172 -4.63 -11.12 -5.51
C PHE A 172 -3.25 -11.27 -6.17
N THR A 173 -3.20 -11.68 -7.45
CA THR A 173 -1.93 -11.85 -8.18
C THR A 173 -1.24 -10.50 -8.44
N GLU A 174 -2.02 -9.45 -8.63
CA GLU A 174 -1.53 -8.07 -8.82
C GLU A 174 -0.86 -7.53 -7.55
N VAL A 175 -1.43 -7.81 -6.37
CA VAL A 175 -0.82 -7.48 -5.09
C VAL A 175 0.48 -8.26 -4.89
N LEU A 176 0.48 -9.57 -5.13
CA LEU A 176 1.69 -10.39 -4.97
C LEU A 176 2.80 -10.02 -5.95
N ALA A 177 2.46 -9.61 -7.18
CA ALA A 177 3.42 -9.15 -8.18
C ALA A 177 4.12 -7.83 -7.78
N ARG A 178 3.50 -7.05 -6.87
CA ARG A 178 4.06 -5.80 -6.36
C ARG A 178 5.01 -6.01 -5.18
N ILE A 179 5.09 -7.22 -4.61
CA ILE A 179 6.08 -7.56 -3.59
C ILE A 179 7.46 -7.60 -4.24
N ARG A 180 8.31 -6.65 -3.87
CA ARG A 180 9.68 -6.54 -4.35
C ARG A 180 10.52 -5.77 -3.34
N VAL A 181 11.33 -6.48 -2.57
CA VAL A 181 12.25 -5.90 -1.58
C VAL A 181 13.67 -6.04 -2.12
N ALA A 182 14.35 -4.91 -2.32
CA ALA A 182 15.72 -4.90 -2.81
C ALA A 182 16.68 -5.45 -1.75
N ARG A 183 17.81 -6.00 -2.20
CA ARG A 183 18.89 -6.46 -1.32
C ARG A 183 20.05 -5.46 -1.45
N PRO A 184 20.33 -4.64 -0.41
CA PRO A 184 21.36 -3.60 -0.51
C PRO A 184 22.76 -4.15 -0.83
N GLY A 185 23.08 -5.37 -0.36
CA GLY A 185 24.33 -6.07 -0.69
C GLY A 185 24.42 -6.67 -2.11
N GLY A 186 23.46 -6.36 -2.99
CA GLY A 186 23.42 -6.88 -4.37
C GLY A 186 22.51 -8.10 -4.56
N GLY A 187 22.34 -8.48 -5.83
CA GLY A 187 21.51 -9.61 -6.25
C GLY A 187 20.05 -9.26 -6.58
N HIS A 188 19.28 -10.28 -6.95
CA HIS A 188 17.88 -10.10 -7.33
C HIS A 188 17.00 -9.77 -6.11
N PRO A 189 16.08 -8.79 -6.22
CA PRO A 189 15.13 -8.48 -5.16
C PRO A 189 14.31 -9.70 -4.72
N ARG A 190 14.06 -9.83 -3.43
CA ARG A 190 13.14 -10.87 -2.93
C ARG A 190 11.71 -10.47 -3.31
N THR A 191 11.04 -11.37 -4.03
CA THR A 191 9.66 -11.17 -4.51
C THR A 191 8.69 -12.22 -3.97
N ARG A 192 9.21 -13.26 -3.31
CA ARG A 192 8.47 -14.45 -2.92
C ARG A 192 8.38 -14.56 -1.39
N PRO A 193 7.16 -14.47 -0.82
CA PRO A 193 6.89 -14.90 0.55
C PRO A 193 7.01 -16.42 0.69
N ASP A 194 7.38 -16.88 1.88
CA ASP A 194 7.49 -18.33 2.16
C ASP A 194 6.11 -18.96 2.28
N HIS A 195 5.16 -18.21 2.83
CA HIS A 195 3.76 -18.58 2.94
C HIS A 195 2.84 -17.38 2.71
N VAL A 196 1.67 -17.62 2.10
CA VAL A 196 0.62 -16.60 1.93
C VAL A 196 -0.66 -17.03 2.62
N SER A 197 -1.23 -16.15 3.45
CA SER A 197 -2.58 -16.30 3.98
C SER A 197 -3.55 -15.37 3.27
N GLY A 198 -4.81 -15.77 3.20
CA GLY A 198 -5.84 -14.96 2.57
C GLY A 198 -7.23 -15.50 2.85
N ASP A 199 -8.22 -14.67 2.59
CA ASP A 199 -9.62 -15.02 2.73
C ASP A 199 -10.12 -16.08 1.74
N LYS A 200 -11.30 -16.63 2.04
CA LYS A 200 -11.96 -17.60 1.17
C LYS A 200 -12.31 -17.04 -0.22
N ALA A 201 -12.44 -15.72 -0.36
CA ALA A 201 -12.72 -15.09 -1.66
C ALA A 201 -11.50 -15.20 -2.60
N TYR A 202 -10.28 -15.30 -2.07
CA TYR A 202 -9.07 -15.55 -2.86
C TYR A 202 -8.88 -17.02 -3.30
N SER A 203 -9.81 -17.93 -2.99
CA SER A 203 -9.70 -19.37 -3.26
C SER A 203 -9.69 -19.80 -4.74
N SER A 204 -9.85 -18.86 -5.68
CA SER A 204 -10.01 -19.13 -7.12
C SER A 204 -8.92 -20.03 -7.71
N ARG A 205 -9.29 -20.86 -8.71
CA ARG A 205 -8.33 -21.73 -9.43
C ARG A 205 -7.14 -20.94 -10.00
N ARG A 206 -7.38 -19.73 -10.52
CA ARG A 206 -6.34 -18.85 -11.06
C ARG A 206 -5.32 -18.47 -9.98
N ASN A 207 -5.78 -18.07 -8.80
CA ASN A 207 -4.91 -17.70 -7.68
C ASN A 207 -4.11 -18.91 -7.17
N ARG A 208 -4.77 -20.07 -7.02
CA ARG A 208 -4.09 -21.32 -6.62
C ARG A 208 -3.02 -21.74 -7.63
N SER A 209 -3.32 -21.65 -8.93
CA SER A 209 -2.34 -21.95 -9.98
C SER A 209 -1.16 -20.97 -9.99
N HIS A 210 -1.40 -19.68 -9.74
CA HIS A 210 -0.33 -18.69 -9.58
C HIS A 210 0.59 -19.04 -8.39
N LEU A 211 0.02 -19.34 -7.22
CA LEU A 211 0.79 -19.72 -6.03
C LEU A 211 1.61 -20.99 -6.27
N ARG A 212 1.02 -22.02 -6.89
CA ARG A 212 1.74 -23.25 -7.27
C ARG A 212 2.89 -22.99 -8.23
N ARG A 213 2.68 -22.22 -9.30
CA ARG A 213 3.72 -21.88 -10.28
C ARG A 213 4.89 -21.13 -9.64
N ARG A 214 4.62 -20.31 -8.62
CA ARG A 214 5.67 -19.60 -7.86
C ARG A 214 6.23 -20.39 -6.68
N GLN A 215 5.71 -21.60 -6.44
CA GLN A 215 6.02 -22.45 -5.29
C GLN A 215 5.85 -21.71 -3.95
N ILE A 216 4.75 -20.97 -3.81
CA ILE A 216 4.38 -20.27 -2.58
C ILE A 216 3.40 -21.14 -1.80
N LYS A 217 3.75 -21.51 -0.56
CA LYS A 217 2.82 -22.22 0.33
C LYS A 217 1.66 -21.29 0.70
N HIS A 218 0.49 -21.84 0.95
CA HIS A 218 -0.67 -20.99 1.25
C HIS A 218 -1.65 -21.58 2.27
N THR A 219 -2.28 -20.70 3.04
CA THR A 219 -3.45 -21.02 3.87
C THR A 219 -4.59 -20.11 3.45
N ILE A 220 -5.40 -20.62 2.52
CA ILE A 220 -6.59 -19.95 2.00
C ILE A 220 -7.74 -20.94 2.15
N PRO A 221 -8.80 -20.64 2.91
CA PRO A 221 -9.95 -21.52 3.06
C PRO A 221 -10.65 -21.73 1.72
N GLU A 222 -11.25 -22.90 1.54
CA GLU A 222 -12.12 -23.18 0.40
C GLU A 222 -13.59 -22.98 0.80
N PRO A 223 -14.39 -22.23 0.01
CA PRO A 223 -15.83 -22.12 0.23
C PRO A 223 -16.55 -23.47 0.31
N LYS A 224 -17.62 -23.55 1.12
CA LYS A 224 -18.36 -24.81 1.37
C LYS A 224 -18.92 -25.42 0.08
N ASP A 225 -19.45 -24.59 -0.80
CA ASP A 225 -19.97 -24.95 -2.13
C ASP A 225 -18.87 -25.50 -3.05
N GLN A 226 -17.69 -24.89 -3.05
CA GLN A 226 -16.54 -25.39 -3.83
C GLN A 226 -16.09 -26.78 -3.33
N ARG A 227 -16.04 -26.97 -2.00
CA ARG A 227 -15.76 -28.28 -1.38
C ARG A 227 -16.80 -29.32 -1.80
N ALA A 228 -18.08 -28.98 -1.76
CA ALA A 228 -19.17 -29.87 -2.14
C ALA A 228 -19.11 -30.22 -3.65
N ASN A 229 -18.88 -29.22 -4.51
CA ASN A 229 -18.73 -29.42 -5.95
C ASN A 229 -17.54 -30.30 -6.30
N ARG A 230 -16.40 -30.12 -5.61
CA ARG A 230 -15.24 -31.00 -5.76
C ARG A 230 -15.59 -32.44 -5.40
N ARG A 231 -16.21 -32.66 -4.23
CA ARG A 231 -16.63 -34.00 -3.79
C ARG A 231 -17.57 -34.67 -4.78
N ARG A 232 -18.55 -33.92 -5.32
CA ARG A 232 -19.46 -34.39 -6.37
C ARG A 232 -18.74 -34.86 -7.64
N ARG A 233 -17.61 -34.24 -7.99
CA ARG A 233 -16.80 -34.61 -9.16
C ARG A 233 -15.86 -35.80 -8.93
N ARG A 234 -15.80 -36.39 -7.73
CA ARG A 234 -14.96 -37.55 -7.39
C ARG A 234 -13.52 -37.37 -7.89
N SER A 235 -12.97 -38.30 -8.68
CA SER A 235 -11.61 -38.25 -9.25
C SER A 235 -11.36 -37.01 -10.11
N MET A 236 -12.37 -36.52 -10.85
CA MET A 236 -12.31 -35.31 -11.67
C MET A 236 -12.32 -34.01 -10.86
N GLY A 237 -12.56 -34.07 -9.54
CA GLY A 237 -12.55 -32.93 -8.64
C GLY A 237 -11.12 -32.47 -8.26
N GLY A 238 -10.14 -33.36 -8.37
CA GLY A 238 -8.77 -33.12 -7.91
C GLY A 238 -8.58 -33.20 -6.39
N ARG A 239 -7.33 -33.05 -5.93
CA ARG A 239 -6.96 -33.21 -4.52
C ARG A 239 -7.51 -32.06 -3.65
N PRO A 240 -8.02 -32.35 -2.44
CA PRO A 240 -8.36 -31.31 -1.47
C PRO A 240 -7.21 -30.35 -1.19
N THR A 241 -7.52 -29.06 -1.09
CA THR A 241 -6.55 -28.09 -0.60
C THR A 241 -6.35 -28.30 0.90
N GLY A 242 -5.10 -28.54 1.32
CA GLY A 242 -4.76 -28.57 2.74
C GLY A 242 -5.10 -27.22 3.38
N PHE A 243 -5.62 -27.27 4.61
CA PHE A 243 -5.92 -26.10 5.41
C PHE A 243 -5.36 -26.31 6.81
N ASP A 244 -4.46 -25.42 7.21
CA ASP A 244 -3.88 -25.40 8.54
C ASP A 244 -4.57 -24.31 9.37
N SER A 245 -5.33 -24.72 10.39
CA SER A 245 -6.08 -23.80 11.24
C SER A 245 -5.19 -22.94 12.12
N GLU A 246 -4.05 -23.46 12.58
CA GLU A 246 -3.13 -22.72 13.45
C GLU A 246 -2.41 -21.63 12.65
N LEU A 247 -1.92 -21.96 11.45
CA LEU A 247 -1.38 -20.95 10.54
C LEU A 247 -2.45 -19.92 10.12
N TYR A 248 -3.71 -20.32 10.03
CA TYR A 248 -4.79 -19.39 9.66
C TYR A 248 -5.08 -18.34 10.76
N LYS A 249 -4.81 -18.63 12.04
CA LYS A 249 -4.95 -17.63 13.13
C LYS A 249 -4.09 -16.39 12.89
N ARG A 250 -2.91 -16.57 12.26
CA ARG A 250 -2.02 -15.47 11.92
C ARG A 250 -2.60 -14.52 10.86
N ARG A 251 -3.72 -14.85 10.19
CA ARG A 251 -4.44 -13.90 9.30
C ARG A 251 -4.76 -12.57 10.00
N ASN A 252 -4.96 -12.58 11.33
CA ASN A 252 -5.13 -11.37 12.13
C ASN A 252 -4.02 -10.32 11.89
N GLU A 253 -2.81 -10.72 11.50
CA GLU A 253 -1.68 -9.81 11.20
C GLU A 253 -2.01 -8.84 10.04
N VAL A 254 -2.64 -9.31 8.96
CA VAL A 254 -3.02 -8.42 7.84
C VAL A 254 -4.21 -7.53 8.20
N GLU A 255 -5.14 -8.02 9.04
CA GLU A 255 -6.26 -7.23 9.55
C GLU A 255 -5.76 -6.09 10.46
N ARG A 256 -4.80 -6.39 11.34
CA ARG A 256 -4.11 -5.38 12.16
C ARG A 256 -3.30 -4.41 11.30
N THR A 257 -2.68 -4.87 10.22
CA THR A 257 -2.00 -4.00 9.24
C THR A 257 -2.97 -2.98 8.64
N ILE A 258 -4.15 -3.45 8.20
CA ILE A 258 -5.22 -2.61 7.67
C ILE A 258 -5.69 -1.60 8.72
N ASN A 259 -5.93 -2.04 9.96
CA ASN A 259 -6.37 -1.18 11.05
C ASN A 259 -5.34 -0.08 11.36
N ARG A 260 -4.05 -0.43 11.45
CA ARG A 260 -2.95 0.53 11.64
C ARG A 260 -2.87 1.55 10.51
N LEU A 261 -3.08 1.13 9.26
CA LEU A 261 -3.18 2.06 8.13
C LEU A 261 -4.38 3.00 8.28
N LYS A 262 -5.56 2.47 8.62
CA LYS A 262 -6.79 3.25 8.77
C LYS A 262 -6.83 4.17 9.99
N HIS A 263 -5.92 4.02 10.97
CA HIS A 263 -5.71 5.05 11.99
C HIS A 263 -5.26 6.40 11.39
N HIS A 264 -4.72 6.41 10.17
CA HIS A 264 -4.48 7.62 9.41
C HIS A 264 -5.79 8.03 8.74
N ARG A 265 -6.41 9.13 9.21
CA ARG A 265 -7.76 9.54 8.78
C ARG A 265 -7.85 9.80 7.27
N ALA A 266 -6.78 10.30 6.65
CA ALA A 266 -6.74 10.52 5.20
C ALA A 266 -6.64 9.21 4.38
N VAL A 267 -6.32 8.08 5.02
CA VAL A 267 -6.38 6.74 4.43
C VAL A 267 -7.76 6.13 4.63
N ALA A 268 -8.34 6.26 5.82
CA ALA A 268 -9.68 5.75 6.12
C ALA A 268 -10.77 6.40 5.26
N THR A 269 -10.67 7.72 5.05
CA THR A 269 -11.53 8.49 4.16
C THR A 269 -10.67 9.19 3.13
N ARG A 270 -10.91 8.88 1.84
CA ARG A 270 -10.21 9.50 0.73
C ARG A 270 -10.78 10.88 0.45
N TYR A 271 -9.93 11.90 0.53
CA TYR A 271 -10.22 13.27 0.07
C TYR A 271 -9.52 13.61 -1.26
N ASP A 272 -8.52 12.82 -1.64
CA ASP A 272 -7.67 13.10 -2.79
C ASP A 272 -8.40 12.76 -4.11
N LYS A 273 -8.52 13.75 -5.01
CA LYS A 273 -9.19 13.57 -6.31
C LYS A 273 -8.47 12.59 -7.23
N ARG A 274 -7.14 12.62 -7.25
CA ARG A 274 -6.33 11.81 -8.17
C ARG A 274 -5.82 10.53 -7.50
N ALA A 275 -5.90 9.40 -8.19
CA ALA A 275 -5.44 8.09 -7.72
C ALA A 275 -3.98 8.12 -7.27
N TYR A 276 -3.10 8.75 -8.06
CA TYR A 276 -1.67 8.79 -7.74
C TYR A 276 -1.39 9.58 -6.45
N VAL A 277 -2.14 10.66 -6.19
CA VAL A 277 -2.02 11.44 -4.93
C VAL A 277 -2.51 10.60 -3.76
N PHE A 278 -3.66 9.93 -3.90
CA PHE A 278 -4.16 9.03 -2.86
C PHE A 278 -3.20 7.85 -2.60
N HIS A 279 -2.58 7.31 -3.64
CA HIS A 279 -1.50 6.33 -3.52
C HIS A 279 -0.34 6.87 -2.70
N GLY A 280 0.09 8.11 -2.95
CA GLY A 280 1.09 8.79 -2.12
C GLY A 280 0.67 8.93 -0.66
N THR A 281 -0.60 9.26 -0.40
CA THR A 281 -1.17 9.31 0.97
C THR A 281 -1.02 7.95 1.68
N ILE A 282 -1.44 6.85 1.03
CA ILE A 282 -1.32 5.50 1.60
C ILE A 282 0.15 5.08 1.76
N THR A 283 0.99 5.39 0.78
CA THR A 283 2.42 5.07 0.80
C THR A 283 3.13 5.79 1.94
N THR A 284 2.78 7.05 2.20
CA THR A 284 3.36 7.84 3.30
C THR A 284 2.91 7.28 4.65
N ALA A 285 1.64 6.88 4.79
CA ALA A 285 1.18 6.17 5.99
C ALA A 285 1.91 4.83 6.18
N ALA A 286 2.14 4.08 5.09
CA ALA A 286 2.91 2.84 5.15
C ALA A 286 4.37 3.09 5.58
N ILE A 287 5.04 4.10 5.02
CA ILE A 287 6.39 4.52 5.46
C ILE A 287 6.41 4.79 6.96
N ARG A 288 5.39 5.51 7.48
CA ARG A 288 5.28 5.77 8.91
C ARG A 288 5.20 4.47 9.75
N LEU A 289 4.52 3.44 9.25
CA LEU A 289 4.46 2.13 9.92
C LEU A 289 5.80 1.38 9.85
N TRP A 290 6.56 1.52 8.76
CA TRP A 290 7.90 0.93 8.65
C TRP A 290 8.94 1.61 9.52
N LEU A 291 8.82 2.92 9.73
CA LEU A 291 9.71 3.67 10.61
C LEU A 291 9.39 3.45 12.09
N ARG A 292 8.17 3.04 12.45
CA ARG A 292 7.84 2.72 13.84
C ARG A 292 8.39 1.34 14.17
N GLU A 293 9.44 1.34 14.99
CA GLU A 293 9.91 0.18 15.74
C GLU A 293 9.23 0.22 17.11
#